data_AF-A0A4Y8C5E3-F1
#
_entry.id   AF-A0A4Y8C5E3-F1
#
_cell.length_a   1.000
_cell.length_b   1.000
_cell.length_c   1.000
_cell.angle_alpha   90.00
_cell.angle_beta   90.00
_cell.angle_gamma   90.00
#
_symmetry.space_group_name_H-M   'P 1'
#
loop_
_entity.id
_entity.type
_entity.pdbx_description
1 polymer ?
#
loop_
_entity_poly.entity_id
_entity_poly.type
_entity_poly.pdbx_seq_one_letter_code
_entity_poly.pdbx_strand_id
1 'polypeptide(L)' 'MIRACIIRAVCISGLLPWLGIKHDNIYNSFALCDDLIEVFRASVDDCVLKLKGESEFLSKDDKRALIGN' A
#
# COMPACT_ATOMS: atom_id res chain seq x y z
N MET A 1 2.89 -0.84 -4.12
CA MET A 1 4.22 -0.32 -3.71
C MET A 1 4.26 0.07 -2.24
N ILE A 2 3.37 0.94 -1.78
CA ILE A 2 3.30 1.37 -0.38
C ILE A 2 3.22 0.19 0.60
N ARG A 3 2.35 -0.79 0.34
CA ARG A 3 2.25 -2.00 1.18
C ARG A 3 3.61 -2.71 1.38
N ALA A 4 4.44 -2.81 0.35
CA ALA A 4 5.78 -3.40 0.46
C ALA A 4 6.74 -2.52 1.29
N CYS A 5 6.63 -1.20 1.22
CA CYS A 5 7.38 -0.28 2.08
C CYS A 5 6.96 -0.43 3.55
N ILE A 6 5.65 -0.51 3.82
CA ILE A 6 5.11 -0.72 5.17
C ILE A 6 5.58 -2.06 5.71
N ILE A 7 5.46 -3.15 4.96
CA ILE A 7 5.94 -4.48 5.38
C ILE A 7 7.41 -4.41 5.77
N ARG A 8 8.27 -3.78 4.96
CA ARG A 8 9.69 -3.60 5.30
C ARG A 8 9.89 -2.80 6.58
N ALA A 9 9.18 -1.68 6.74
CA ALA A 9 9.28 -0.85 7.94
C ALA A 9 8.84 -1.60 9.20
N VAL A 10 7.71 -2.32 9.13
CA VAL A 10 7.20 -3.18 10.21
C VAL A 10 8.23 -4.25 10.58
N CYS A 11 8.76 -4.98 9.60
CA CYS A 11 9.78 -6.01 9.86
C CYS A 11 11.06 -5.44 10.49
N ILE A 12 11.57 -4.30 10.00
CA ILE A 12 12.79 -3.67 10.53
C ILE A 12 12.56 -3.11 11.95
N SER A 13 11.34 -2.67 12.27
CA SER A 13 10.98 -2.19 13.60
C SER A 13 10.79 -3.30 14.65
N GLY A 14 10.85 -4.58 14.24
CA GLY A 14 10.65 -5.72 15.13
C GLY A 14 9.19 -6.02 15.49
N LEU A 15 8.24 -5.38 14.80
CA LEU A 15 6.81 -5.64 14.98
C LEU A 15 6.38 -6.92 14.25
N LEU A 16 5.34 -7.58 14.76
CA LEU A 16 4.78 -8.81 14.20
C LEU A 16 3.82 -8.47 13.04
N PRO A 17 4.14 -8.79 11.77
CA PRO A 17 3.32 -8.35 10.64
C PRO A 17 1.89 -8.91 10.61
N TRP A 18 1.66 -10.07 11.23
CA TRP A 18 0.37 -10.75 11.25
C TRP A 18 -0.55 -10.30 12.41
N LEU A 19 -0.03 -9.55 13.39
CA LEU A 19 -0.78 -9.14 14.56
C LEU A 19 -1.59 -7.87 14.26
N GLY A 20 -2.65 -8.01 13.47
CA GLY A 20 -3.57 -6.91 13.16
C GLY A 20 -4.42 -6.48 14.37
N ILE A 21 -4.76 -5.20 14.38
CA ILE A 21 -5.65 -4.53 15.33
C ILE A 21 -7.10 -4.57 14.83
N LYS A 22 -7.31 -4.38 13.52
CA LYS A 22 -8.65 -4.38 12.90
C LYS A 22 -8.80 -5.45 11.83
N HIS A 23 -7.74 -5.76 11.09
CA HIS A 23 -7.71 -6.92 10.20
C HIS A 23 -7.27 -8.15 11.00
N ASP A 24 -8.08 -9.22 11.04
CA ASP A 24 -7.83 -10.40 11.89
C ASP A 24 -8.03 -11.75 11.16
N ASN A 25 -7.89 -11.74 9.83
CA ASN A 25 -7.96 -12.96 9.04
C ASN A 25 -6.72 -13.86 9.27
N ILE A 26 -6.94 -15.09 9.76
CA ILE A 26 -5.88 -16.08 10.01
C ILE A 26 -5.07 -16.48 8.75
N TYR A 27 -5.61 -16.25 7.56
CA TYR A 27 -4.92 -16.49 6.30
C TYR A 27 -4.16 -15.25 5.79
N ASN A 28 -4.24 -14.12 6.49
CA ASN A 28 -3.52 -12.89 6.17
C ASN A 28 -2.28 -12.72 7.06
N SER A 29 -1.11 -13.11 6.55
CA SER A 29 0.18 -12.96 7.26
C SER A 29 0.64 -11.51 7.47
N PHE A 30 -0.08 -10.52 6.96
CA PHE A 30 0.31 -9.10 6.98
C PHE A 30 -0.79 -8.18 7.50
N ALA A 31 -1.68 -8.70 8.35
CA ALA A 31 -2.85 -7.96 8.83
C ALA A 31 -2.50 -6.62 9.51
N LEU A 32 -1.41 -6.55 10.29
CA LEU A 32 -0.92 -5.28 10.86
C LEU A 32 -0.48 -4.28 9.79
N CYS A 33 0.13 -4.77 8.70
CA CYS A 33 0.57 -3.91 7.61
C CYS A 33 -0.63 -3.33 6.86
N ASP A 34 -1.71 -4.10 6.76
CA ASP A 34 -2.96 -3.65 6.15
C ASP A 34 -3.69 -2.66 7.08
N ASP A 35 -3.61 -2.80 8.41
CA ASP A 35 -4.09 -1.75 9.32
C ASP A 35 -3.31 -0.43 9.16
N LEU A 36 -1.97 -0.51 9.05
CA LEU A 36 -1.12 0.67 8.87
C LEU A 36 -1.28 1.32 7.48
N ILE A 37 -1.75 0.60 6.48
CA ILE A 37 -1.95 1.15 5.13
C ILE A 37 -3.10 2.16 5.09
N GLU A 38 -4.07 2.05 6.00
CA GLU A 38 -5.28 2.88 6.03
C GLU A 38 -4.96 4.38 6.18
N VAL A 39 -3.90 4.72 6.90
CA VAL A 39 -3.42 6.11 7.06
C VAL A 39 -3.01 6.73 5.71
N PHE A 40 -2.53 5.92 4.77
CA PHE A 40 -2.02 6.39 3.49
C PHE A 40 -3.05 6.35 2.37
N ARG A 41 -4.23 5.73 2.56
CA ARG A 41 -5.21 5.53 1.49
C ARG A 41 -5.63 6.83 0.82
N ALA A 42 -5.98 7.85 1.60
CA ALA A 42 -6.40 9.13 1.05
C ALA A 42 -5.33 9.79 0.17
N SER A 43 -4.05 9.67 0.55
CA SER A 43 -2.94 10.20 -0.27
C SER A 43 -2.73 9.39 -1.55
N VAL A 44 -2.88 8.06 -1.50
CA VAL A 44 -2.82 7.20 -2.69
C VAL A 44 -3.96 7.51 -3.65
N ASP A 45 -5.18 7.64 -3.12
CA ASP A 45 -6.37 7.92 -3.91
C ASP A 45 -6.23 9.27 -4.64
N ASP A 46 -5.71 10.31 -3.98
CA ASP A 46 -5.42 11.60 -4.61
C ASP A 46 -4.34 11.49 -5.72
N CYS A 47 -3.27 10.73 -5.50
CA CYS A 47 -2.24 10.49 -6.52
C CYS A 47 -2.82 9.77 -7.75
N VAL A 48 -3.69 8.76 -7.53
CA VAL A 48 -4.33 8.01 -8.61
C VAL A 48 -5.35 8.87 -9.35
N LEU A 49 -6.13 9.69 -8.64
CA LEU A 49 -7.11 10.61 -9.25
C LEU A 49 -6.47 11.60 -10.22
N LYS A 50 -5.21 11.97 -9.99
CA LYS A 50 -4.44 12.87 -10.85
C LYS A 50 -3.90 12.22 -12.12
N LEU A 51 -3.90 10.88 -12.21
CA LEU A 51 -3.53 10.20 -13.45
C LEU A 51 -4.57 10.47 -14.53
N LYS A 52 -4.12 11.05 -15.65
CA LYS A 52 -4.96 11.27 -16.83
C LYS A 52 -4.88 10.04 -17.73
N GLY A 53 -5.73 9.05 -17.47
CA GLY A 53 -5.83 7.85 -18.30
C GLY A 53 -7.24 7.27 -18.25
N GLU A 54 -7.83 7.04 -19.43
CA GLU A 54 -9.13 6.35 -19.58
C GLU A 54 -8.94 4.83 -19.76
N SER A 55 -7.69 4.36 -19.77
CA SER A 55 -7.36 2.94 -19.90
C SER A 55 -7.75 2.17 -18.65
N GLU A 56 -8.39 1.03 -18.85
CA GLU A 56 -8.67 0.05 -17.78
C GLU A 56 -7.38 -0.49 -17.13
N PHE A 57 -6.25 -0.44 -17.86
CA PHE A 57 -4.96 -0.95 -17.40
C PHE A 57 -3.92 0.15 -17.25
N LEU A 58 -3.14 0.08 -16.16
CA LEU A 58 -1.96 0.91 -15.92
C LEU A 58 -0.82 0.55 -16.88
N SER A 59 -0.40 1.53 -17.68
CA SER A 59 0.80 1.43 -18.51
C SER A 59 2.09 1.51 -17.67
N LYS A 60 3.24 1.32 -18.32
CA LYS A 60 4.54 1.54 -17.66
C LYS A 60 4.74 3.01 -17.27
N ASP A 61 4.25 3.93 -18.07
CA ASP A 61 4.43 5.37 -17.85
C ASP A 61 3.52 5.88 -16.73
N ASP A 62 2.31 5.32 -16.57
CA ASP A 62 1.44 5.62 -15.42
C ASP A 62 2.10 5.19 -14.11
N LYS A 63 2.74 4.00 -14.10
CA LYS A 63 3.48 3.52 -12.93
C LYS A 63 4.66 4.44 -12.61
N ARG A 64 5.42 4.87 -13.62
CA ARG A 64 6.51 5.84 -13.47
C ARG A 64 6.04 7.16 -12.86
N ALA A 65 4.95 7.70 -13.40
CA ALA A 65 4.33 8.93 -12.90
C ALA A 65 3.93 8.84 -11.41
N LEU A 66 3.37 7.71 -10.97
CA LEU A 66 3.00 7.49 -9.56
C LEU A 66 4.19 7.35 -8.60
N ILE A 67 5.36 6.98 -9.11
CA ILE A 67 6.57 6.71 -8.31
C ILE A 67 7.51 7.93 -8.31
N GLY A 68 7.31 8.87 -9.24
CA GLY A 68 8.18 10.02 -9.45
C GLY A 68 9.53 9.65 -10.08
N ASN A 69 9.58 8.59 -10.89
CA ASN A 69 10.76 8.07 -11.58
C ASN A 69 10.59 8.04 -13.09
#